data_AF-A0A9E5P4S5-F1
#
_entry.id   AF-A0A9E5P4S5-F1
#
_cell.length_a   1.000
_cell.length_b   1.000
_cell.length_c   1.000
_cell.angle_alpha   90.00
_cell.angle_beta   90.00
_cell.angle_gamma   90.00
#
_symmetry.space_group_name_H-M   'P 1'
#
loop_
_entity.id
_entity.type
_entity.pdbx_description
1 polymer ?
#
loop_
_entity_poly.entity_id
_entity_poly.type
_entity_poly.pdbx_seq_one_letter_code
_entity_poly.pdbx_strand_id
1 'polypeptide(L)'
;AVQTLDIDSGEYRAATLRDLYDFTRLIDTLENVSWFTRCCVATDVEDIFDLDINTAYALLAGTQKPLGMSFSFGSHVDAVVDMFDIAA
;
A
#
# COMPACT_ATOMS: atom_id res chain seq x y z
N ALA A 1 5.89 5.51 7.27
CA ALA A 1 5.98 5.18 8.72
C ALA A 1 6.03 3.66 8.92
N VAL A 2 6.52 3.16 10.06
CA VAL A 2 6.47 1.72 10.44
C VAL A 2 5.41 1.42 11.51
N GLN A 3 4.82 2.47 12.08
CA GLN A 3 3.72 2.39 13.02
C GLN A 3 2.52 3.18 12.49
N THR A 4 1.33 2.78 12.94
CA THR A 4 0.06 3.44 12.68
C THR A 4 -0.67 3.68 14.00
N LEU A 5 -1.49 4.72 14.05
CA LEU A 5 -2.40 4.97 15.16
C LEU A 5 -3.62 4.06 14.99
N ASP A 6 -3.88 3.22 15.98
CA ASP A 6 -5.10 2.41 16.02
C ASP A 6 -6.28 3.29 16.45
N ILE A 7 -7.37 3.28 15.69
CA ILE A 7 -8.51 4.17 15.94
C ILE A 7 -9.35 3.75 17.15
N ASP A 8 -9.32 2.46 17.50
CA ASP A 8 -10.13 1.91 18.58
C ASP A 8 -9.42 2.09 19.92
N SER A 9 -8.11 1.79 19.98
CA SER A 9 -7.33 1.94 21.21
C SER A 9 -6.73 3.33 21.43
N GLY A 10 -6.51 4.10 20.35
CA GLY A 10 -5.78 5.37 20.39
C GLY A 10 -4.28 5.21 20.64
N GLU A 11 -3.74 4.00 20.55
CA GLU A 11 -2.32 3.70 20.74
C GLU A 11 -1.61 3.45 19.40
N TYR A 12 -0.32 3.77 19.35
CA TYR A 12 0.50 3.43 18.19
C TYR A 12 0.88 1.95 18.22
N ARG A 13 0.64 1.26 17.09
CA ARG A 13 1.05 -0.13 16.88
C ARG A 13 1.79 -0.29 15.56
N ALA A 14 2.42 -1.44 15.38
CA ALA A 14 3.07 -1.79 14.12
C ALA A 14 2.06 -1.75 12.97
N ALA A 15 2.47 -1.17 11.83
CA ALA A 15 1.62 -1.08 10.65
C ALA A 15 1.57 -2.42 9.93
N THR A 16 0.41 -2.75 9.38
CA THR A 16 0.13 -4.00 8.68
C THR A 16 -0.22 -3.74 7.21
N LEU A 17 -0.22 -4.78 6.39
CA LEU A 17 -0.72 -4.70 5.02
C LEU A 17 -2.19 -4.26 4.98
N ARG A 18 -2.97 -4.68 6.00
CA ARG A 18 -4.37 -4.29 6.12
C ARG A 18 -4.54 -2.78 6.32
N ASP A 19 -3.70 -2.17 7.16
CA ASP A 19 -3.74 -0.72 7.35
C ASP A 19 -3.47 0.03 6.05
N LEU A 20 -2.51 -0.44 5.25
CA LEU A 20 -2.22 0.17 3.95
C LEU A 20 -3.42 0.10 3.00
N TYR A 21 -4.10 -1.04 2.95
CA TYR A 21 -5.33 -1.20 2.17
C TYR A 21 -6.45 -0.27 2.65
N ASP A 22 -6.66 -0.18 3.97
CA ASP A 22 -7.69 0.68 4.55
C ASP A 22 -7.41 2.17 4.31
N PHE A 23 -6.15 2.61 4.37
CA PHE A 23 -5.75 3.98 3.98
C PHE A 23 -6.01 4.27 2.51
N THR A 24 -5.76 3.29 1.64
CA THR A 24 -5.99 3.44 0.20
C THR A 24 -7.48 3.66 -0.08
N ARG A 25 -8.34 2.84 0.54
CA ARG A 25 -9.81 3.00 0.45
C ARG A 25 -10.30 4.32 1.02
N LEU A 26 -9.71 4.77 2.12
CA LEU A 26 -10.05 6.07 2.71
C LEU A 26 -9.78 7.18 1.69
N ILE A 27 -8.57 7.22 1.12
CA ILE A 27 -8.18 8.24 0.15
C ILE A 27 -9.03 8.20 -1.11
N ASP A 28 -9.48 7.03 -1.55
CA ASP A 28 -10.38 6.88 -2.70
C ASP A 28 -11.65 7.73 -2.56
N THR A 29 -12.20 7.83 -1.35
CA THR A 29 -13.41 8.62 -1.04
C THR A 29 -13.18 10.14 -0.92
N LEU A 30 -11.93 10.60 -0.89
CA LEU A 30 -11.62 12.02 -0.64
C LEU A 30 -11.54 12.81 -1.96
N GLU A 31 -12.58 13.58 -2.29
CA GLU A 31 -12.66 14.36 -3.55
C GLU A 31 -11.47 15.32 -3.76
N ASN A 32 -10.91 15.86 -2.68
CA ASN A 32 -9.81 16.83 -2.72
C ASN A 32 -8.42 16.19 -2.70
N VAL A 33 -8.33 14.85 -2.68
CA VAL A 33 -7.07 14.12 -2.77
C VAL A 33 -7.02 13.41 -4.12
N SER A 34 -6.16 13.89 -5.01
CA SER A 34 -6.10 13.43 -6.41
C SER A 34 -5.16 12.25 -6.65
N TRP A 35 -4.24 11.97 -5.74
CA TRP A 35 -3.26 10.88 -5.87
C TRP A 35 -2.87 10.34 -4.50
N PHE A 36 -2.36 9.12 -4.47
CA PHE A 36 -1.92 8.46 -3.25
C PHE A 36 -0.49 7.92 -3.39
N THR A 37 0.27 7.95 -2.31
CA THR A 37 1.53 7.22 -2.23
C THR A 37 1.52 6.38 -0.97
N ARG A 38 2.12 5.19 -1.04
CA ARG A 38 2.30 4.30 0.11
C ARG A 38 2.76 5.10 1.34
N CYS A 39 1.92 5.16 2.37
CA CYS A 39 2.16 5.98 3.57
C CYS A 39 2.87 5.21 4.71
N CYS A 40 2.74 3.88 4.75
CA CYS A 40 3.32 3.02 5.77
C CYS A 40 3.97 1.75 5.19
N VAL A 41 4.83 1.14 5.98
CA VAL A 41 5.45 -0.16 5.72
C VAL A 41 4.63 -1.22 6.43
N ALA A 42 4.12 -2.20 5.67
CA ALA A 42 3.51 -3.39 6.23
C ALA A 42 4.60 -4.23 6.91
N THR A 43 4.59 -4.28 8.23
CA THR A 43 5.60 -4.97 9.06
C THR A 43 5.25 -6.44 9.33
N ASP A 44 4.05 -6.86 8.95
CA ASP A 44 3.52 -8.21 9.01
C ASP A 44 3.88 -9.06 7.77
N VAL A 45 4.62 -8.49 6.81
CA VAL A 45 5.15 -9.19 5.63
C VAL A 45 6.68 -9.18 5.72
N GLU A 46 7.28 -10.35 5.94
CA GLU A 46 8.71 -10.48 6.21
C GLU A 46 9.58 -10.47 4.94
N ASP A 47 9.15 -11.18 3.90
CA ASP A 47 9.89 -11.24 2.64
C ASP A 47 9.73 -9.93 1.85
N ILE A 48 10.84 -9.41 1.33
CA ILE A 48 10.89 -8.10 0.70
C ILE A 48 10.19 -8.11 -0.67
N PHE A 49 10.29 -9.23 -1.40
CA PHE A 49 9.58 -9.38 -2.67
C PHE A 49 8.08 -9.46 -2.43
N ASP A 50 7.66 -10.27 -1.46
CA ASP A 50 6.25 -10.35 -1.06
C ASP A 50 5.72 -9.01 -0.56
N LEU A 51 6.52 -8.24 0.18
CA LEU A 51 6.16 -6.91 0.64
C LEU A 51 5.88 -5.96 -0.53
N ASP A 52 6.76 -5.92 -1.53
CA ASP A 52 6.60 -5.04 -2.69
C ASP A 52 5.37 -5.47 -3.52
N ILE A 53 5.19 -6.76 -3.80
CA ILE A 53 4.05 -7.28 -4.58
C ILE A 53 2.72 -7.04 -3.85
N ASN A 54 2.64 -7.36 -2.55
CA ASN A 54 1.42 -7.17 -1.79
C ASN A 54 1.10 -5.69 -1.56
N THR A 55 2.12 -4.84 -1.40
CA THR A 55 1.94 -3.38 -1.36
C THR A 55 1.28 -2.92 -2.66
N ALA A 56 1.84 -3.30 -3.81
CA ALA A 56 1.29 -2.93 -5.12
C ALA A 56 -0.17 -3.38 -5.27
N TYR A 57 -0.47 -4.62 -4.89
CA TYR A 57 -1.82 -5.17 -4.96
C TYR A 57 -2.80 -4.43 -4.04
N ALA A 58 -2.41 -4.15 -2.79
CA ALA A 58 -3.25 -3.44 -1.83
C ALA A 58 -3.58 -2.02 -2.30
N LEU A 59 -2.61 -1.31 -2.91
CA LEU A 59 -2.85 0.00 -3.49
C LEU A 59 -3.82 -0.07 -4.69
N LEU A 60 -3.58 -1.01 -5.61
CA LEU A 60 -4.40 -1.18 -6.80
C LEU A 60 -5.85 -1.58 -6.46
N ALA A 61 -6.03 -2.48 -5.49
CA ALA A 61 -7.35 -2.95 -5.07
C ALA A 61 -8.12 -1.91 -4.24
N GLY A 62 -7.45 -0.88 -3.72
CA GLY A 62 -8.03 0.08 -2.78
C GLY A 62 -8.50 1.38 -3.41
N THR A 63 -8.00 1.77 -4.58
CA THR A 63 -8.36 3.03 -5.24
C THR A 63 -8.19 2.95 -6.75
N GLN A 64 -9.00 3.72 -7.49
CA GLN A 64 -8.78 3.97 -8.93
C GLN A 64 -7.98 5.25 -9.20
N LYS A 65 -7.57 5.98 -8.16
CA LYS A 65 -6.76 7.18 -8.30
C LYS A 65 -5.31 6.82 -8.61
N PRO A 66 -4.55 7.72 -9.28
CA PRO A 66 -3.12 7.53 -9.47
C PRO A 66 -2.38 7.23 -8.16
N LEU A 67 -1.61 6.14 -8.17
CA LEU A 67 -0.85 5.65 -7.04
C LEU A 67 0.66 5.73 -7.27
N GLY A 68 1.42 5.88 -6.19
CA GLY A 68 2.87 5.82 -6.17
C GLY A 68 3.37 4.86 -5.09
N MET A 69 4.45 4.15 -5.38
CA MET A 69 5.11 3.27 -4.42
C MET A 69 6.62 3.21 -4.66
N SER A 70 7.34 2.82 -3.61
CA SER A 70 8.77 2.52 -3.65
C SER A 70 9.00 1.02 -3.78
N PHE A 71 10.08 0.64 -4.44
CA PHE A 71 10.58 -0.73 -4.48
C PHE A 71 11.88 -0.83 -3.69
N SER A 72 12.08 -1.97 -3.04
CA SER A 72 13.35 -2.23 -2.35
C SER A 72 14.46 -2.61 -3.32
N PHE A 73 14.10 -3.31 -4.40
CA PHE A 73 15.02 -3.72 -5.47
C PHE A 73 14.41 -3.46 -6.85
N GLY A 74 15.25 -3.04 -7.80
CA GLY A 74 14.81 -2.80 -9.18
C GLY A 74 14.27 -4.07 -9.87
N SER A 75 14.74 -5.25 -9.46
CA SER A 75 14.27 -6.54 -9.98
C SER A 75 12.81 -6.87 -9.67
N HIS A 76 12.16 -6.13 -8.76
CA HIS A 76 10.77 -6.35 -8.40
C HIS A 76 9.79 -5.58 -9.31
N VAL A 77 10.30 -4.62 -10.07
CA VAL A 77 9.48 -3.70 -10.88
C VAL A 77 8.74 -4.47 -11.96
N ASP A 78 9.42 -5.34 -12.71
CA ASP A 78 8.82 -6.09 -13.81
C ASP A 78 7.62 -6.94 -13.34
N ALA A 79 7.76 -7.63 -12.20
CA ALA A 79 6.69 -8.46 -11.65
C ALA A 79 5.46 -7.64 -11.21
N VAL A 80 5.65 -6.41 -10.70
CA VAL A 80 4.52 -5.52 -10.36
C VAL A 80 3.88 -4.94 -11.62
N VAL A 81 4.67 -4.61 -12.64
CA VAL A 81 4.14 -4.16 -13.95
C VAL A 81 3.27 -5.25 -14.57
N ASP A 82 3.77 -6.49 -14.63
CA ASP A 82 3.00 -7.64 -15.13
C ASP A 82 1.67 -7.82 -14.39
N MET A 83 1.67 -7.64 -13.05
CA MET A 83 0.45 -7.71 -12.25
C MET A 83 -0.54 -6.59 -12.61
N PHE A 84 -0.05 -5.36 -12.82
CA PHE A 84 -0.91 -4.25 -13.23
C PHE A 84 -1.49 -4.43 -14.63
N ASP A 85 -0.72 -5.00 -15.55
CA ASP A 85 -1.18 -5.30 -16.91
C ASP A 85 -2.31 -6.35 -16.93
N ILE A 86 -2.36 -7.27 -15.96
CA ILE A 86 -3.48 -8.23 -15.81
C ILE A 86 -4.77 -7.54 -15.36
N ALA A 87 -4.66 -6.49 -14.55
CA ALA A 87 -5.81 -5.79 -13.99
C ALA A 87 -6.37 -4.68 -14.91
N ALA A 88 -5.67 -4.35 -16.00
CA ALA A 88 -5.98 -3.30 -16.95
C ALA A 88 -7.16 -3.64 -17.89
#